data_AF-A0A9E2BHQ8-F1
#
_entry.id   AF-A0A9E2BHQ8-F1
#
_cell.length_a   1.000
_cell.length_b   1.000
_cell.length_c   1.000
_cell.angle_alpha   90.00
_cell.angle_beta   90.00
_cell.angle_gamma   90.00
#
_symmetry.space_group_name_H-M   'P 1'
#
loop_
_entity.id
_entity.type
_entity.pdbx_description
1 polymer ?
#
loop_
_entity_poly.entity_id
_entity_poly.type
_entity_poly.pdbx_seq_one_letter_code
_entity_poly.pdbx_strand_id
1 'polypeptide(L)'
;MFANAPERNNSLVISTHSPYVLSSIARLIYGGSVKNKLKEEKLEDLYKIIEQYALIDPKEFACYNISNGELVNLVSYSEDGIAFIDMDVLDKTSERIGNDIDSLINLETE
;
A
#
# COMPACT_ATOMS: atom_id res chain seq x y z
N MET A 1 4.14 16.49 -5.25
CA MET A 1 3.74 17.90 -5.44
C MET A 1 2.28 17.99 -5.04
N PHE A 2 1.93 18.79 -4.03
CA PHE A 2 0.58 18.85 -3.44
C PHE A 2 -0.08 20.20 -3.71
N ALA A 3 -1.36 20.17 -4.09
CA ALA A 3 -2.30 21.28 -3.99
C ALA A 3 -3.70 20.70 -3.75
N ASN A 4 -4.49 21.28 -2.85
CA ASN A 4 -5.87 20.87 -2.54
C ASN A 4 -6.81 22.08 -2.65
N ALA A 5 -7.98 21.87 -3.26
CA ALA A 5 -9.13 22.77 -3.26
C ALA A 5 -10.40 21.92 -2.97
N PRO A 6 -11.33 22.40 -2.12
CA PRO A 6 -12.32 21.58 -1.40
C PRO A 6 -13.51 21.04 -2.22
N GLU A 7 -13.58 21.25 -3.54
CA GLU A 7 -14.78 20.91 -4.36
C GLU A 7 -14.57 19.88 -5.49
N ARG A 8 -13.44 19.16 -5.54
CA ARG A 8 -13.17 18.20 -6.64
C ARG A 8 -12.73 16.83 -6.15
N ASN A 9 -13.07 15.82 -6.94
CA ASN A 9 -12.65 14.43 -6.81
C ASN A 9 -11.11 14.38 -6.69
N ASN A 10 -10.61 14.32 -5.46
CA ASN A 10 -9.19 14.50 -5.17
C ASN A 10 -8.45 13.18 -5.38
N SER A 11 -7.44 13.20 -6.25
CA SER A 11 -6.55 12.06 -6.49
C SER A 11 -5.18 12.34 -5.86
N LEU A 12 -4.64 11.35 -5.14
CA LEU A 12 -3.34 11.41 -4.50
C LEU A 12 -2.44 10.30 -5.06
N VAL A 13 -1.29 10.70 -5.60
CA VAL A 13 -0.25 9.76 -6.06
C VAL A 13 0.96 9.89 -5.15
N ILE A 14 1.41 8.77 -4.60
CA ILE A 14 2.58 8.67 -3.73
C ILE A 14 3.57 7.68 -4.36
N SER A 15 4.78 8.14 -4.64
CA SER A 15 5.92 7.26 -4.93
C SER A 15 6.68 7.02 -3.64
N THR A 16 6.87 5.76 -3.24
CA THR A 16 7.59 5.43 -2.02
C THR A 16 8.36 4.12 -2.19
N HIS A 17 9.55 4.08 -1.59
CA HIS A 17 10.30 2.84 -1.34
C HIS A 17 10.21 2.41 0.13
N SER A 18 9.44 3.14 0.96
CA SER A 18 9.26 2.81 2.37
C SER A 18 8.19 1.73 2.52
N PRO A 19 8.54 0.52 3.01
CA PRO A 19 7.55 -0.52 3.24
C PRO A 19 6.52 -0.11 4.30
N TYR A 20 6.91 0.69 5.29
CA TYR A 20 6.02 1.15 6.36
C TYR A 20 4.89 2.07 5.88
N VAL A 21 5.16 2.90 4.88
CA VAL A 21 4.11 3.73 4.24
C VAL A 21 3.11 2.82 3.54
N LEU A 22 3.59 1.84 2.77
CA LEU A 22 2.69 0.93 2.04
C LEU A 22 1.93 0.00 2.98
N SER A 23 2.55 -0.52 4.05
CA SER A 23 1.87 -1.32 5.08
C SER A 23 0.76 -0.54 5.77
N SER A 24 1.01 0.75 6.06
CA SER A 24 0.01 1.62 6.67
C SER A 24 -1.19 1.82 5.75
N ILE A 25 -0.96 2.05 4.45
CA ILE A 25 -2.02 2.15 3.44
C ILE A 25 -2.74 0.81 3.23
N ALA A 26 -2.01 -0.30 3.18
CA ALA A 26 -2.56 -1.65 3.02
C ALA A 26 -3.57 -1.98 4.12
N ARG A 27 -3.27 -1.59 5.37
CA ARG A 27 -4.20 -1.73 6.50
C ARG A 27 -5.51 -0.96 6.28
N LEU A 28 -5.45 0.25 5.74
CA LEU A 28 -6.64 1.07 5.48
C LEU A 28 -7.51 0.49 4.36
N ILE A 29 -6.88 -0.05 3.31
CA ILE A 29 -7.53 -0.76 2.20
C ILE A 29 -8.19 -2.06 2.67
N TYR A 30 -7.48 -2.82 3.51
CA TYR A 30 -8.02 -4.03 4.10
C TYR A 30 -9.25 -3.72 4.96
N GLY A 31 -9.16 -2.67 5.79
CA GLY A 31 -10.28 -2.17 6.59
C GLY A 31 -11.49 -1.78 5.72
N GLY A 32 -11.27 -1.07 4.62
CA GLY A 32 -12.34 -0.69 3.68
C GLY A 32 -12.99 -1.91 3.00
N SER A 33 -12.17 -2.91 2.61
CA SER A 33 -12.67 -4.19 2.10
C SER A 33 -13.56 -4.92 3.10
N VAL A 34 -13.13 -4.95 4.37
CA VAL A 34 -13.87 -5.58 5.47
C VAL A 34 -15.17 -4.83 5.73
N LYS A 35 -15.14 -3.48 5.77
CA LYS A 35 -16.33 -2.63 5.91
C LYS A 35 -17.41 -3.00 4.88
N ASN A 36 -17.01 -3.19 3.62
CA ASN A 36 -17.94 -3.50 2.52
C ASN A 36 -18.64 -4.86 2.65
N LYS A 37 -18.19 -5.75 3.54
CA LYS A 37 -18.77 -7.08 3.78
C LYS A 37 -19.37 -7.27 5.17
N LEU A 38 -19.00 -6.42 6.13
CA LEU A 38 -19.52 -6.51 7.46
C LEU A 38 -21.01 -6.15 7.48
N LYS A 39 -21.75 -6.81 8.37
CA LYS A 39 -23.09 -6.37 8.74
C LYS A 39 -23.00 -5.08 9.56
N GLU A 40 -24.06 -4.28 9.50
CA GLU A 40 -24.12 -2.96 10.13
C GLU A 40 -23.83 -3.02 11.63
N GLU A 41 -24.30 -4.06 12.33
CA GLU A 41 -24.06 -4.22 13.78
C GLU A 41 -22.58 -4.41 14.16
N LYS A 42 -21.70 -4.74 13.21
CA LYS A 42 -20.25 -4.92 13.44
C LYS A 42 -19.40 -3.72 13.04
N LEU A 43 -20.01 -2.68 12.47
CA LEU A 43 -19.27 -1.51 12.00
C LEU A 43 -18.66 -0.71 13.16
N GLU A 44 -19.35 -0.61 14.30
CA GLU A 44 -18.78 0.05 15.48
C GLU A 44 -17.50 -0.62 15.98
N ASP A 45 -17.43 -1.96 15.92
CA ASP A 45 -16.22 -2.69 16.30
C ASP A 45 -15.08 -2.47 15.31
N LEU A 46 -15.38 -2.39 14.01
CA LEU A 46 -14.38 -1.99 13.01
C LEU A 46 -13.84 -0.58 13.29
N TYR A 47 -14.72 0.36 13.64
CA TYR A 47 -14.35 1.75 13.88
C TYR A 47 -13.53 1.96 15.17
N LYS A 48 -13.54 0.98 16.09
CA LYS A 48 -12.60 0.94 17.23
C LYS A 48 -11.18 0.52 16.82
N ILE A 49 -11.02 -0.15 15.67
CA ILE A 49 -9.73 -0.64 15.17
C ILE A 49 -9.09 0.37 14.20
N ILE A 50 -9.88 0.93 13.29
CA ILE A 50 -9.47 1.95 12.31
C ILE A 50 -10.54 3.04 12.28
N GLU A 51 -10.14 4.31 12.35
CA GLU A 51 -11.08 5.42 12.28
C GLU A 51 -11.88 5.39 10.98
N GLN A 52 -13.20 5.60 11.09
CA GLN A 52 -14.13 5.51 9.95
C GLN A 52 -13.70 6.36 8.74
N TYR A 53 -13.13 7.55 8.99
CA TYR A 53 -12.68 8.47 7.94
C TYR A 53 -11.37 8.05 7.27
N ALA A 54 -10.61 7.15 7.87
CA ALA A 54 -9.34 6.66 7.34
C ALA A 54 -9.49 5.44 6.43
N LEU A 55 -10.66 4.80 6.43
CA LEU A 55 -10.94 3.63 5.59
C LEU A 55 -10.96 4.03 4.11
N ILE A 56 -10.24 3.27 3.29
CA ILE A 56 -10.15 3.51 1.84
C ILE A 56 -10.94 2.41 1.12
N ASP A 57 -11.87 2.80 0.25
CA ASP A 57 -12.54 1.84 -0.62
C ASP A 57 -11.52 1.25 -1.62
N PRO A 58 -11.34 -0.08 -1.67
CA PRO A 58 -10.44 -0.72 -2.63
C PRO A 58 -10.70 -0.34 -4.09
N LYS A 59 -11.93 0.06 -4.44
CA LYS A 59 -12.28 0.49 -5.80
C LYS A 59 -11.70 1.85 -6.18
N GLU A 60 -11.38 2.67 -5.19
CA GLU A 60 -10.82 4.02 -5.35
C GLU A 60 -9.29 4.03 -5.18
N PHE A 61 -8.65 2.85 -5.11
CA PHE A 61 -7.23 2.70 -4.85
C PHE A 61 -6.54 1.82 -5.89
N ALA A 62 -5.33 2.21 -6.27
CA ALA A 62 -4.45 1.42 -7.10
C ALA A 62 -3.01 1.53 -6.59
N CYS A 63 -2.27 0.43 -6.67
CA CYS A 63 -0.87 0.36 -6.28
C CYS A 63 -0.09 -0.38 -7.36
N TYR A 64 1.01 0.22 -7.81
CA TYR A 64 1.84 -0.33 -8.86
C TYR A 64 3.30 -0.33 -8.46
N ASN A 65 4.01 -1.38 -8.85
CA ASN A 65 5.46 -1.38 -8.90
C ASN A 65 5.92 -1.10 -10.34
N ILE A 66 6.99 -0.32 -10.49
CA ILE A 66 7.66 -0.16 -11.77
C ILE A 66 8.91 -1.03 -11.72
N SER A 67 8.92 -2.10 -12.51
CA SER A 67 10.07 -3.00 -12.65
C SER A 67 10.38 -3.18 -14.13
N ASN A 68 11.64 -2.99 -14.51
CA ASN A 68 12.12 -3.13 -15.90
C ASN A 68 11.31 -2.33 -16.95
N GLY A 69 10.75 -1.17 -16.56
CA GLY A 69 9.94 -0.33 -17.45
C GLY A 69 8.48 -0.77 -17.58
N GLU A 70 8.06 -1.82 -16.87
CA GLU A 70 6.68 -2.30 -16.85
C GLU A 70 6.00 -1.94 -15.52
N LEU A 71 4.69 -1.64 -15.60
CA LEU A 71 3.84 -1.41 -14.45
C LEU A 71 3.19 -2.72 -14.02
N VAL A 72 3.55 -3.19 -12.82
CA VAL A 72 2.97 -4.40 -12.21
C VAL A 72 1.97 -3.95 -11.15
N ASN A 73 0.69 -4.35 -11.29
CA ASN A 73 -0.32 -4.09 -10.27
C ASN A 73 -0.04 -4.95 -9.04
N LEU A 74 -0.02 -4.32 -7.86
CA LEU A 74 0.22 -4.99 -6.58
C LEU A 74 -1.07 -5.27 -5.81
N VAL A 75 -2.22 -4.74 -6.23
CA VAL A 75 -3.50 -4.98 -5.57
C VAL A 75 -4.09 -6.30 -6.06
N SER A 76 -4.30 -7.22 -5.13
CA SER A 76 -4.93 -8.52 -5.35
C SER A 76 -6.15 -8.70 -4.46
N TYR A 77 -6.98 -9.69 -4.79
CA TYR A 77 -8.21 -9.99 -4.05
C TYR A 77 -8.20 -11.45 -3.59
N SER A 78 -8.62 -11.69 -2.34
CA SER A 78 -8.84 -13.04 -1.85
C SER A 78 -10.05 -13.69 -2.52
N GLU A 79 -10.25 -15.00 -2.37
CA GLU A 79 -11.43 -15.71 -2.88
C GLU A 79 -12.75 -15.10 -2.37
N ASP A 80 -12.75 -14.65 -1.12
CA ASP A 80 -13.91 -13.97 -0.55
C ASP A 80 -14.14 -12.58 -1.17
N GLY A 81 -13.14 -11.99 -1.83
CA GLY A 81 -13.13 -10.64 -2.40
C GLY A 81 -12.56 -9.55 -1.47
N ILE A 82 -11.66 -9.90 -0.54
CA ILE A 82 -10.95 -8.91 0.28
C ILE A 82 -9.74 -8.40 -0.50
N ALA A 83 -9.57 -7.08 -0.64
CA ALA A 83 -8.40 -6.53 -1.28
C ALA A 83 -7.20 -6.52 -0.33
N PHE A 84 -6.04 -6.88 -0.85
CA PHE A 84 -4.75 -6.78 -0.18
C PHE A 84 -3.67 -6.33 -1.16
N ILE A 85 -2.58 -5.80 -0.63
CA ILE A 85 -1.41 -5.37 -1.42
C ILE A 85 -0.34 -6.44 -1.29
N ASP A 86 0.20 -6.90 -2.41
CA ASP A 86 1.37 -7.76 -2.46
C ASP A 86 2.61 -6.95 -2.06
N MET A 87 3.14 -7.27 -0.87
CA MET A 87 4.26 -6.55 -0.25
C MET A 87 5.62 -7.20 -0.57
N ASP A 88 5.65 -8.41 -1.13
CA ASP A 88 6.90 -9.16 -1.38
C ASP A 88 7.84 -8.40 -2.33
N VAL A 89 7.27 -7.53 -3.17
CA VAL A 89 8.01 -6.69 -4.12
C VAL A 89 8.84 -5.61 -3.42
N LEU A 90 8.42 -5.13 -2.26
CA LEU A 90 9.17 -4.14 -1.48
C LEU A 90 10.37 -4.76 -0.77
N ASP A 91 10.23 -5.99 -0.26
CA ASP A 91 11.33 -6.68 0.44
C ASP A 91 12.52 -6.93 -0.50
N LYS A 92 12.25 -7.30 -1.75
CA LYS A 92 13.28 -7.45 -2.80
C LYS A 92 14.05 -6.15 -3.09
N THR A 93 13.41 -5.00 -2.89
CA THR A 93 14.07 -3.70 -3.10
C THR A 93 15.06 -3.42 -1.97
N SER A 94 14.68 -3.72 -0.72
CA SER A 94 15.55 -3.60 0.44
C SER A 94 16.76 -4.54 0.33
N GLU A 95 16.53 -5.79 -0.11
CA GLU A 95 17.58 -6.78 -0.35
C GLU A 95 18.59 -6.29 -1.40
N ARG A 96 18.11 -5.72 -2.52
CA ARG A 96 18.98 -5.14 -3.55
C ARG A 96 19.87 -4.03 -3.00
N ILE A 97 19.30 -3.12 -2.19
CA ILE A 97 20.08 -2.03 -1.56
C ILE A 97 21.16 -2.61 -0.64
N GLY A 98 20.83 -3.66 0.13
CA GLY A 98 21.81 -4.37 0.95
C GLY A 98 22.96 -4.93 0.12
N ASN A 99 22.65 -5.65 -0.95
CA ASN A 99 23.65 -6.22 -1.86
C ASN A 99 24.53 -5.14 -2.53
N ASP A 100 23.94 -4.00 -2.90
CA ASP A 100 24.68 -2.87 -3.48
C ASP A 100 25.67 -2.29 -2.44
N ILE A 101 25.26 -2.14 -1.17
CA ILE A 101 26.13 -1.68 -0.08
C ILE A 101 27.26 -2.68 0.18
N ASP A 102 26.96 -3.97 0.28
CA ASP A 102 27.96 -5.02 0.49
C ASP A 102 29.00 -5.03 -0.64
N SER A 103 28.56 -4.82 -1.88
CA SER A 103 29.45 -4.69 -3.05
C SER A 103 30.37 -3.48 -2.94
N LEU A 104 29.87 -2.35 -2.46
CA LEU A 104 30.67 -1.13 -2.25
C LEU A 104 31.68 -1.31 -1.12
N ILE A 105 31.31 -1.96 -0.02
CA ILE A 105 32.22 -2.25 1.10
C ILE A 105 33.36 -3.15 0.63
N ASN A 106 33.06 -4.18 -0.16
CA ASN A 106 34.10 -5.05 -0.72
C ASN A 106 35.10 -4.28 -1.59
N LEU A 107 34.62 -3.31 -2.39
CA LEU A 107 35.48 -2.44 -3.20
C LEU A 107 36.32 -1.45 -2.36
N GLU A 108 35.82 -0.99 -1.22
CA GLU A 108 36.58 -0.12 -0.31
C GLU A 108 37.72 -0.88 0.40
N THR A 109 37.54 -2.18 0.62
CA THR A 109 38.44 -2.99 1.44
C THR A 109 39.52 -3.72 0.61
N GLU A 110 39.46 -3.63 -0.72
CA GLU A 110 40.53 -4.04 -1.66
C GLU A 110 41.59 -2.94 -1.83
#